data_AF-Q5BZF2-F1
#
_entry.id   AF-Q5BZF2-F1
#
_cell.length_a   1.000
_cell.length_b   1.000
_cell.length_c   1.000
_cell.angle_alpha   90.00
_cell.angle_beta   90.00
_cell.angle_gamma   90.00
#
_symmetry.space_group_name_H-M   'P 1'
#
loop_
_entity.id
_entity.type
_entity.pdbx_description
1 polymer ?
#
loop_
_entity_poly.entity_id
_entity_poly.type
_entity_poly.pdbx_seq_one_letter_code
_entity_poly.pdbx_strand_id
1 'polypeptide(L)'
;GVILFEMLVGVTPFADGTVENVFHNILNLDIQWPVTTSGISSSINESSQENCLLSQAAVNLITDLLSYDPTNRLKVANQIKSTDFLKPVGDWNKLSDYEMPFIPNPDNSTDTFYFNVRNQYNQFSEEDLCTDAK
;
A
#
# COMPACT_ATOMS: atom_id res chain seq x y z
N GLY A 1 -8.18 2.24 -0.02
CA GLY A 1 -7.60 2.07 1.32
C GLY A 1 -6.31 1.30 1.20
N VAL A 2 -6.38 -0.03 1.19
CA VAL A 2 -5.23 -0.95 1.17
C VAL A 2 -4.18 -0.59 0.11
N ILE A 3 -4.56 -0.55 -1.17
CA ILE A 3 -3.64 -0.24 -2.29
C ILE A 3 -2.99 1.14 -2.15
N LEU A 4 -3.76 2.15 -1.70
CA LEU A 4 -3.22 3.51 -1.51
C LEU A 4 -2.16 3.54 -0.41
N PHE A 5 -2.41 2.86 0.71
CA PHE A 5 -1.42 2.73 1.78
C PHE A 5 -0.16 2.01 1.26
N GLU A 6 -0.34 0.89 0.56
CA GLU A 6 0.78 0.12 0.02
C GLU A 6 1.64 0.91 -0.99
N MET A 7 1.02 1.71 -1.87
CA MET A 7 1.77 2.58 -2.79
C MET A 7 2.61 3.65 -2.06
N LEU A 8 2.16 4.11 -0.90
CA LEU A 8 2.85 5.15 -0.12
C LEU A 8 3.90 4.59 0.86
N VAL A 9 3.69 3.37 1.36
CA VAL A 9 4.49 2.78 2.45
C VAL A 9 5.34 1.60 1.97
N GLY A 10 4.95 0.93 0.89
CA GLY A 10 5.64 -0.24 0.33
C GLY A 10 5.21 -1.59 0.90
N VAL A 11 4.30 -1.61 1.89
CA VAL A 11 3.69 -2.83 2.47
C VAL A 11 2.20 -2.61 2.70
N THR A 12 1.43 -3.70 2.74
CA THR A 12 -0.02 -3.59 3.03
C THR A 12 -0.26 -3.16 4.49
N PRO A 13 -1.34 -2.42 4.79
CA PRO A 13 -1.60 -1.86 6.13
C PRO A 13 -1.83 -2.90 7.24
N PHE A 14 -2.14 -4.14 6.88
CA PHE A 14 -2.45 -5.22 7.82
C PHE A 14 -1.50 -6.41 7.67
N ALA A 15 -0.36 -6.24 6.98
CA ALA A 15 0.63 -7.31 6.81
C ALA A 15 1.17 -7.75 8.17
N ASP A 16 1.27 -9.06 8.37
CA ASP A 16 1.83 -9.68 9.55
C ASP A 16 2.47 -11.03 9.17
N GLY A 17 3.16 -11.67 10.12
CA GLY A 17 3.86 -12.94 9.91
C GLY A 17 2.94 -14.16 9.82
N THR A 18 1.68 -14.04 10.27
CA THR A 18 0.68 -15.13 10.18
C THR A 18 -0.63 -14.62 9.62
N VAL A 19 -1.39 -15.52 8.98
CA VAL A 19 -2.71 -15.20 8.42
C VAL A 19 -3.69 -14.78 9.52
N GLU A 20 -3.62 -15.44 10.68
CA GLU A 20 -4.44 -15.14 11.85
C GLU A 20 -4.21 -13.71 12.34
N ASN A 21 -2.95 -13.28 12.40
CA ASN A 21 -2.62 -11.91 12.79
C ASN A 21 -3.05 -10.90 11.73
N VAL A 22 -2.92 -11.21 10.43
CA VAL A 22 -3.47 -10.36 9.35
C VAL A 22 -4.98 -10.15 9.55
N PHE A 23 -5.74 -11.21 9.82
CA PHE A 23 -7.17 -11.09 10.11
C PHE A 23 -7.45 -10.28 11.38
N HIS A 24 -6.66 -10.51 12.44
CA HIS A 24 -6.75 -9.71 13.67
C HIS A 24 -6.56 -8.22 13.39
N ASN A 25 -5.53 -7.85 12.62
CA ASN A 25 -5.22 -6.48 12.26
C ASN A 25 -6.32 -5.87 11.39
N ILE A 26 -6.89 -6.62 10.45
CA ILE A 26 -8.04 -6.18 9.62
C ILE A 26 -9.27 -5.89 10.51
N LEU A 27 -9.60 -6.79 11.42
CA LEU A 27 -10.79 -6.67 12.25
C LEU A 27 -10.69 -5.50 13.25
N ASN A 28 -9.48 -5.25 13.75
CA ASN A 28 -9.22 -4.17 14.71
C ASN A 28 -8.82 -2.84 14.07
N LEU A 29 -8.67 -2.80 12.74
CA LEU A 29 -8.06 -1.68 12.01
C LEU A 29 -6.70 -1.27 12.60
N ASP A 30 -5.91 -2.24 13.04
CA ASP A 30 -4.57 -2.01 13.58
C ASP A 30 -3.59 -1.76 12.45
N ILE A 31 -3.45 -0.48 12.07
CA ILE A 31 -2.55 -0.02 11.03
C ILE A 31 -1.29 0.53 11.68
N GLN A 32 -0.15 -0.07 11.33
CA GLN A 32 1.16 0.42 11.73
C GLN A 32 1.58 1.58 10.81
N TRP A 33 1.25 2.81 11.20
CA TRP A 33 1.61 4.00 10.44
C TRP A 33 3.13 4.26 10.48
N PRO A 34 3.75 4.61 9.34
CA PRO A 34 5.19 4.87 9.31
C PRO A 34 5.51 6.16 10.10
N VAL A 35 6.48 6.11 11.02
CA VAL A 35 6.88 7.25 11.87
C VAL A 35 8.29 7.75 11.52
N THR A 36 8.54 9.06 11.68
CA THR A 36 9.87 9.66 11.47
C THR A 36 10.81 9.26 12.61
N THR A 37 12.02 8.79 12.28
CA THR A 37 13.09 8.56 13.27
C THR A 37 13.98 9.80 13.48
N SER A 38 13.81 10.85 12.69
CA SER A 38 14.55 12.11 12.80
C SER A 38 13.79 13.14 13.63
N GLY A 39 13.85 12.96 14.94
CA GLY A 39 13.40 13.94 15.91
C GLY A 39 13.63 13.40 17.29
N ILE A 40 14.63 13.92 17.99
CA ILE A 40 14.82 13.74 19.42
C ILE A 40 13.62 14.44 20.10
N SER A 41 12.48 13.77 20.20
CA SER A 41 11.51 14.04 21.25
C SER A 41 11.50 12.80 22.15
N SER A 42 12.34 12.86 23.17
CA SER A 42 12.35 11.94 24.29
C SER A 42 11.10 12.09 25.18
N SER A 43 10.04 12.73 24.67
CA SER A 43 8.73 12.82 25.30
C SER A 43 7.93 11.58 24.95
N ILE A 44 7.98 10.63 25.87
CA ILE A 44 7.29 9.32 25.92
C ILE A 44 5.74 9.41 25.86
N ASN A 45 5.19 10.57 25.51
CA ASN A 45 3.77 10.91 25.59
C ASN A 45 3.19 11.45 24.27
N GLU A 46 3.93 11.49 23.16
CA GLU A 46 3.39 11.94 21.88
C GLU A 46 2.70 10.81 21.12
N SER A 47 1.51 11.11 20.58
CA SER A 47 0.70 10.13 19.88
C SER A 47 1.35 9.73 18.55
N SER A 48 1.21 8.46 18.17
CA SER A 48 1.78 7.87 16.94
C SER A 48 1.40 8.61 15.65
N GLN A 49 0.36 9.45 15.70
CA GLN A 49 -0.14 10.19 14.55
C GLN A 49 0.61 11.51 14.31
N GLU A 50 1.17 12.15 15.33
CA GLU A 50 1.91 13.43 15.19
C GLU A 50 3.28 13.25 14.52
N ASN A 51 3.87 12.05 14.64
CA ASN A 51 5.16 11.71 14.04
C ASN A 51 5.03 10.90 12.74
N CYS A 52 3.85 10.84 12.12
CA CYS A 52 3.65 10.07 10.89
C CYS A 52 4.43 10.68 9.71
N LEU A 53 5.09 9.83 8.93
CA LEU A 53 5.78 10.19 7.69
C LEU A 53 4.82 10.61 6.56
N LEU A 54 3.56 10.20 6.63
CA LEU A 54 2.55 10.54 5.63
C LEU A 54 1.89 11.89 5.94
N SER A 55 1.48 12.61 4.90
CA SER A 55 0.70 13.83 5.10
C SER A 55 -0.64 13.52 5.77
N GLN A 56 -1.14 14.44 6.60
CA GLN A 56 -2.45 14.27 7.26
C GLN A 56 -3.58 14.01 6.25
N ALA A 57 -3.50 14.64 5.07
CA ALA A 57 -4.46 14.43 3.98
C ALA A 57 -4.46 12.96 3.49
N ALA A 58 -3.28 12.33 3.39
CA ALA A 58 -3.16 10.92 3.02
C ALA A 58 -3.73 10.00 4.12
N VAL A 59 -3.38 10.26 5.38
CA VAL A 59 -3.86 9.51 6.54
C VAL A 59 -5.39 9.55 6.61
N ASN A 60 -5.99 10.74 6.47
CA ASN A 60 -7.44 10.92 6.46
C ASN A 60 -8.10 10.12 5.33
N LEU A 61 -7.63 10.28 4.08
CA LEU A 61 -8.19 9.56 2.94
C LEU A 61 -8.09 8.04 3.11
N ILE A 62 -6.96 7.52 3.60
CA ILE A 62 -6.79 6.09 3.85
C ILE A 62 -7.76 5.61 4.93
N THR A 63 -7.90 6.35 6.02
CA THR A 63 -8.78 6.03 7.16
C THR A 63 -10.25 6.00 6.72
N ASP A 64 -10.69 6.99 5.95
CA ASP A 64 -12.04 7.06 5.39
C ASP A 64 -12.32 5.92 4.40
N LEU A 65 -11.33 5.52 3.60
CA LEU A 65 -11.44 4.39 2.69
C LEU A 65 -11.37 3.02 3.41
N LEU A 66 -10.79 2.97 4.61
CA LEU A 66 -10.65 1.76 5.42
C LEU A 66 -11.65 1.67 6.56
N SER A 67 -12.62 2.57 6.65
CA SER A 67 -13.62 2.53 7.73
C SER A 67 -14.27 1.15 7.84
N TYR A 68 -14.28 0.61 9.06
CA TYR A 68 -14.75 -0.75 9.35
C TYR A 68 -16.20 -0.89 8.92
N ASP A 69 -17.06 0.01 9.40
CA ASP A 69 -18.46 0.10 9.00
C ASP A 69 -18.57 0.52 7.53
N PRO A 70 -19.12 -0.34 6.64
CA PRO A 70 -19.31 0.00 5.25
C PRO A 70 -20.19 1.23 5.04
N THR A 71 -21.09 1.58 5.97
CA THR A 71 -21.97 2.76 5.82
C THR A 71 -21.18 4.06 5.96
N ASN A 72 -20.15 4.08 6.81
CA ASN A 72 -19.27 5.22 7.03
C ASN A 72 -18.10 5.27 6.03
N ARG A 73 -17.80 4.14 5.36
CA ARG A 73 -16.70 4.05 4.40
C ARG A 73 -16.94 4.97 3.21
N LEU A 74 -15.93 5.77 2.89
CA LEU A 74 -15.92 6.64 1.72
C LEU A 74 -16.01 5.81 0.44
N LYS A 75 -17.12 5.95 -0.28
CA LYS A 75 -17.47 5.11 -1.44
C LYS A 75 -17.76 5.91 -2.70
N VAL A 76 -18.19 7.16 -2.58
CA VAL A 76 -18.64 7.96 -3.72
C VAL A 76 -17.42 8.57 -4.41
N ALA A 77 -17.20 8.23 -5.69
CA ALA A 77 -16.07 8.72 -6.46
C ALA A 77 -15.93 10.25 -6.39
N ASN A 78 -17.02 11.00 -6.49
CA ASN A 78 -16.99 12.46 -6.39
C ASN A 78 -16.49 12.97 -5.03
N GLN A 79 -16.84 12.29 -3.94
CA GLN A 79 -16.34 12.63 -2.60
C GLN A 79 -14.84 12.31 -2.49
N ILE A 80 -14.41 11.15 -3.00
CA ILE A 80 -12.99 10.75 -3.05
C ILE A 80 -12.16 11.79 -3.80
N LYS A 81 -12.59 12.18 -5.00
CA LYS A 81 -11.92 13.19 -5.84
C LYS A 81 -11.77 14.55 -5.15
N SER A 82 -12.68 14.89 -4.23
CA SER A 82 -12.70 16.18 -3.51
C SER A 82 -11.86 16.21 -2.22
N THR A 83 -11.28 15.07 -1.82
CA THR A 83 -10.44 15.00 -0.62
C THR A 83 -9.15 15.79 -0.78
N ASP A 84 -8.63 16.32 0.32
CA ASP A 84 -7.44 17.18 0.31
C ASP A 84 -6.22 16.52 -0.36
N PHE A 85 -6.09 15.20 -0.23
CA PHE A 85 -5.01 14.44 -0.85
C PHE A 85 -5.09 14.45 -2.38
N LEU A 86 -6.30 14.48 -2.93
CA LEU A 86 -6.56 14.37 -4.37
C LEU A 86 -6.92 15.70 -5.03
N LYS A 87 -7.14 16.78 -4.26
CA LYS A 87 -7.32 18.14 -4.80
C LYS A 87 -6.25 18.56 -5.82
N PRO A 88 -4.94 18.26 -5.62
CA PRO A 88 -3.89 18.64 -6.57
C PRO A 88 -4.05 18.03 -7.97
N VAL A 89 -4.83 16.95 -8.12
CA VAL A 89 -5.11 16.32 -9.44
C VAL A 89 -5.87 17.29 -10.36
N GLY A 90 -6.64 18.23 -9.83
CA GLY A 90 -7.36 19.21 -10.65
C GLY A 90 -8.50 18.60 -11.47
N ASP A 91 -8.51 18.83 -12.78
CA ASP A 91 -9.57 18.37 -13.68
C ASP A 91 -9.37 16.89 -14.07
N TRP A 92 -10.19 16.03 -13.48
CA TRP A 92 -10.18 14.59 -13.71
C TRP A 92 -10.51 14.19 -15.15
N ASN A 93 -11.07 15.08 -15.98
CA ASN A 93 -11.30 14.81 -17.40
C ASN A 93 -10.05 15.03 -18.25
N LYS A 94 -9.01 15.66 -17.69
CA LYS A 94 -7.73 15.93 -18.36
C LYS A 94 -6.60 15.02 -17.90
N LEU A 95 -6.93 13.89 -17.26
CA LEU A 95 -5.92 12.94 -16.79
C LEU A 95 -5.01 12.42 -17.93
N SER A 96 -5.52 12.34 -19.16
CA SER A 96 -4.74 11.97 -20.35
C SER A 96 -3.65 12.98 -20.71
N ASP A 97 -3.78 14.21 -20.23
CA ASP A 97 -2.91 15.32 -20.61
C ASP A 97 -1.71 15.44 -19.64
N TYR A 98 -1.74 14.70 -18.52
CA TYR A 98 -0.65 14.66 -17.56
C TYR A 98 0.48 13.78 -18.06
N GLU A 99 1.71 14.25 -17.91
CA GLU A 99 2.89 13.41 -18.03
C GLU A 99 2.90 12.39 -16.90
N MET A 100 2.99 11.10 -17.25
CA MET A 100 3.03 10.03 -16.27
C MET A 100 4.42 9.99 -15.62
N PRO A 101 4.49 9.83 -14.28
CA PRO A 101 5.77 9.78 -13.56
C PRO A 101 6.63 8.56 -13.93
N PHE A 102 6.02 7.55 -14.53
CA PHE A 102 6.68 6.35 -15.01
C PHE A 102 6.19 5.99 -16.41
N ILE A 103 7.13 5.90 -17.35
CA ILE A 103 6.90 5.43 -18.72
C ILE A 103 7.68 4.11 -18.86
N PRO A 104 7.01 2.95 -19.06
CA PRO A 104 7.68 1.69 -19.33
C PRO A 104 8.61 1.81 -20.55
N ASN A 105 9.81 1.25 -20.47
CA ASN A 105 10.81 1.30 -21.55
C ASN A 105 11.29 -0.11 -21.94
N PRO A 106 10.44 -0.93 -22.58
CA PRO A 106 10.85 -2.24 -23.10
C PRO A 106 11.80 -2.11 -24.29
N ASP A 107 12.76 -3.03 -24.41
CA ASP A 107 13.77 -3.01 -25.47
C ASP A 107 13.19 -3.34 -26.85
N ASN A 108 12.17 -4.21 -26.93
CA ASN A 108 11.52 -4.62 -28.17
C ASN A 108 10.10 -5.19 -27.93
N SER A 109 9.40 -5.56 -29.02
CA SER A 109 8.01 -6.06 -28.97
C SER A 109 7.82 -7.40 -28.24
N THR A 110 8.91 -8.10 -27.91
CA THR A 110 8.89 -9.38 -27.18
C THR A 110 9.49 -9.27 -25.79
N ASP A 111 9.88 -8.07 -25.35
CA ASP A 111 10.46 -7.85 -24.04
C ASP A 111 9.39 -8.04 -22.94
N THR A 112 9.67 -8.96 -22.02
CA THR A 112 8.83 -9.26 -20.86
C THR A 112 9.52 -8.90 -19.54
N PHE A 113 10.48 -7.98 -19.53
CA PHE A 113 11.29 -7.60 -18.35
C PHE A 113 10.45 -7.21 -17.12
N TYR A 114 9.34 -6.52 -17.30
CA TYR A 114 8.43 -6.15 -16.21
C TYR A 114 7.59 -7.32 -15.66
N PHE A 115 7.73 -8.53 -16.22
CA PHE A 115 6.99 -9.72 -15.81
C PHE A 115 7.93 -10.76 -15.21
N ASN A 116 7.53 -11.31 -14.04
CA ASN A 116 8.21 -12.46 -13.46
C ASN A 116 7.82 -13.75 -14.18
N VAL A 117 8.78 -14.67 -14.35
CA VAL A 117 8.51 -15.99 -14.90
C VAL A 117 7.73 -16.81 -13.86
N ARG A 118 6.54 -17.27 -14.25
CA ARG A 118 5.53 -17.92 -13.39
C ARG A 118 6.02 -19.14 -12.58
N ASN A 119 7.16 -19.72 -12.93
CA ASN A 119 7.69 -20.97 -12.34
C ASN A 119 9.02 -20.82 -11.58
N GLN A 120 9.56 -19.60 -11.38
CA GLN A 120 10.82 -19.44 -10.66
C GLN A 120 10.72 -19.84 -9.17
N TYR A 121 9.55 -19.72 -8.54
CA TYR A 121 9.34 -20.15 -7.16
C TYR A 121 9.32 -21.67 -6.95
N ASN A 122 9.13 -22.48 -8.00
CA ASN A 122 9.15 -23.94 -7.87
C ASN A 122 10.58 -24.53 -7.88
N GLN A 123 11.59 -23.77 -8.33
CA GLN A 123 12.97 -24.27 -8.41
C GLN A 123 13.69 -24.36 -7.05
N PHE A 124 13.13 -23.77 -5.98
CA PHE A 124 13.65 -23.93 -4.63
C PHE A 124 13.10 -25.16 -3.88
N SER A 125 12.37 -26.05 -4.57
CA SER A 125 11.73 -27.22 -3.91
C SER A 125 11.97 -28.58 -4.58
N GLU A 126 12.68 -28.64 -5.71
CA GLU A 126 12.93 -29.94 -6.38
C GLU A 126 14.25 -30.63 -5.95
N GLU A 127 15.20 -29.92 -5.34
CA GLU A 127 16.45 -30.54 -4.83
C GLU A 127 16.28 -31.24 -3.45
N ASP A 128 15.19 -30.95 -2.71
CA ASP A 128 14.90 -31.58 -1.40
C ASP A 128 13.92 -32.77 -1.47
N LEU A 129 13.51 -33.22 -2.67
CA LEU A 129 12.52 -34.30 -2.85
C LEU A 129 13.06 -35.57 -3.52
N CYS A 130 14.36 -35.67 -3.79
CA CYS A 130 14.95 -36.88 -4.39
C CYS A 130 16.29 -37.29 -3.79
N THR A 131 16.32 -37.60 -2.50
CA THR A 131 17.33 -38.52 -1.92
C THR A 131 16.78 -39.59 -0.98
N ASP A 132 15.47 -39.65 -0.73
CA ASP A 132 14.85 -40.73 0.05
C ASP A 132 13.78 -41.50 -0.76
N ALA A 133 14.19 -42.11 -1.88
CA ALA A 133 13.43 -43.20 -2.48
C ALA A 133 14.31 -44.08 -3.40
N LYS A 134 14.93 -45.09 -2.76
CA LYS A 134 15.62 -46.29 -3.28
C LYS A 134 17.10 -46.20 -3.60
#